data_AF-A0A231HH67-F1
#
_entry.id   AF-A0A231HH67-F1
#
_cell.length_a   1.000
_cell.length_b   1.000
_cell.length_c   1.000
_cell.angle_alpha   90.00
_cell.angle_beta   90.00
_cell.angle_gamma   90.00
#
_symmetry.space_group_name_H-M   'P 1'
#
loop_
_entity.id
_entity.type
_entity.pdbx_description
1 polymer ?
#
loop_
_entity_poly.entity_id
_entity_poly.type
_entity_poly.pdbx_seq_one_letter_code
_entity_poly.pdbx_strand_id
1 'polypeptide(L)'
;MNDDLSVLRYKALELAAGQMLSNEDAFSAYQSLRNCVDMCHAQGRVGCWADVALVLPWQPHEHQLPEDVLDLIEERADTIEQTFRQVLLLAKEGIVQETIAGRLDSDMNTLDMAYLVQIGVQSQAAEAQTEASAPARPRF
;
A
#
# COMPACT_ATOMS: atom_id res chain seq x y z
N MET A 1 -4.51 -18.23 23.32
CA MET A 1 -4.01 -19.00 22.14
C MET A 1 -4.12 -18.23 20.81
N ASN A 2 -4.72 -17.03 20.75
CA ASN A 2 -4.82 -16.24 19.51
C ASN A 2 -3.64 -15.27 19.28
N ASP A 3 -2.83 -15.00 20.32
CA ASP A 3 -1.72 -14.02 20.28
C ASP A 3 -0.46 -14.53 19.55
N ASP A 4 -0.16 -15.83 19.62
CA ASP A 4 1.06 -16.34 18.96
C ASP A 4 0.97 -16.26 17.43
N LEU A 5 -0.26 -16.38 16.90
CA LEU A 5 -0.53 -16.35 15.46
C LEU A 5 -0.51 -14.92 14.90
N SER A 6 -0.91 -13.93 15.70
CA SER A 6 -0.82 -12.50 15.33
C SER A 6 0.63 -12.01 15.37
N VAL A 7 1.41 -12.43 16.38
CA VAL A 7 2.84 -12.10 16.50
C VAL A 7 3.65 -12.70 15.35
N LEU A 8 3.38 -13.97 14.99
CA LEU A 8 4.06 -14.62 13.86
C LEU A 8 3.76 -13.91 12.53
N ARG A 9 2.49 -13.53 12.32
CA ARG A 9 2.07 -12.77 11.13
C ARG A 9 2.73 -11.40 11.07
N TYR A 10 2.78 -10.68 12.19
CA TYR A 10 3.41 -9.37 12.25
C TYR A 10 4.89 -9.44 11.90
N LYS A 11 5.63 -10.38 12.50
CA LYS A 11 7.05 -10.59 12.18
C LYS A 11 7.29 -11.03 10.74
N ALA A 12 6.41 -11.88 10.21
CA ALA A 12 6.49 -12.27 8.79
C ALA A 12 6.25 -11.08 7.86
N LEU A 13 5.29 -10.19 8.20
CA LEU A 13 5.02 -8.97 7.45
C LEU A 13 6.18 -7.98 7.54
N GLU A 14 6.75 -7.80 8.73
CA GLU A 14 7.89 -6.93 8.98
C GLU A 14 9.13 -7.41 8.21
N LEU A 15 9.41 -8.71 8.22
CA LEU A 15 10.48 -9.31 7.43
C LEU A 15 10.22 -9.18 5.93
N ALA A 16 9.00 -9.44 5.47
CA ALA A 16 8.63 -9.31 4.07
C ALA A 16 8.75 -7.85 3.60
N ALA A 17 8.24 -6.88 4.38
CA ALA A 17 8.35 -5.46 4.08
C ALA A 17 9.82 -5.01 4.10
N GLY A 18 10.60 -5.43 5.11
CA GLY A 18 12.03 -5.11 5.20
C GLY A 18 12.80 -5.64 4.00
N GLN A 19 12.59 -6.91 3.62
CA GLN A 19 13.20 -7.51 2.44
C GLN A 19 12.74 -6.82 1.16
N MET A 20 11.44 -6.57 0.97
CA MET A 20 10.91 -5.90 -0.21
C MET A 20 11.45 -4.47 -0.38
N LEU A 21 11.59 -3.71 0.71
CA LEU A 21 12.08 -2.33 0.70
C LEU A 21 13.60 -2.23 0.48
N SER A 22 14.34 -3.33 0.62
CA SER A 22 15.80 -3.37 0.43
C SER A 22 16.24 -4.37 -0.65
N ASN A 23 15.30 -4.80 -1.49
CA ASN A 23 15.57 -5.77 -2.55
C ASN A 23 16.12 -5.09 -3.80
N GLU A 24 17.42 -4.83 -3.81
CA GLU A 24 18.17 -4.29 -4.96
C GLU A 24 18.02 -5.16 -6.22
N ASP A 25 17.86 -6.48 -6.05
CA ASP A 25 17.65 -7.40 -7.17
C ASP A 25 16.27 -7.21 -7.79
N ALA A 26 15.22 -7.02 -6.98
CA ALA A 26 13.87 -6.73 -7.45
C ALA A 26 13.80 -5.36 -8.13
N PHE A 27 14.50 -4.35 -7.59
CA PHE A 27 14.58 -3.03 -8.20
C PHE A 27 15.30 -3.09 -9.56
N SER A 28 16.44 -3.79 -9.62
CA SER A 28 17.18 -4.04 -10.86
C SER A 28 16.34 -4.78 -11.89
N ALA A 29 15.61 -5.82 -11.48
CA ALA A 29 14.71 -6.59 -12.34
C ALA A 29 13.57 -5.72 -12.91
N TYR A 30 12.96 -4.88 -12.08
CA TYR A 30 11.95 -3.91 -12.53
C TYR A 30 12.52 -2.92 -13.55
N GLN A 31 13.71 -2.36 -13.30
CA GLN A 31 14.36 -1.47 -14.24
C GLN A 31 14.67 -2.15 -15.58
N SER A 32 15.17 -3.38 -15.55
CA SER A 32 15.43 -4.16 -16.77
C SER A 32 14.15 -4.41 -17.57
N LEU A 33 13.05 -4.77 -16.89
CA LEU A 33 11.75 -4.96 -17.51
C LEU A 33 11.23 -3.66 -18.15
N ARG A 34 11.21 -2.57 -17.39
CA ARG A 34 10.75 -1.25 -17.85
C ARG A 34 11.54 -0.75 -19.05
N ASN A 35 12.87 -0.78 -18.97
CA ASN A 35 13.74 -0.37 -20.06
C ASN A 35 13.51 -1.22 -21.32
N CYS A 36 13.27 -2.52 -21.17
CA CYS A 36 12.94 -3.39 -22.29
C CYS A 36 11.63 -2.97 -22.95
N VAL A 37 10.56 -2.77 -22.17
CA VAL A 37 9.24 -2.35 -22.69
C VAL A 37 9.34 -0.99 -23.39
N ASP A 38 10.02 -0.01 -22.78
CA ASP A 38 10.21 1.32 -23.35
C ASP A 38 10.96 1.27 -24.69
N MET A 39 12.01 0.44 -24.80
CA MET A 39 12.74 0.23 -26.05
C MET A 39 11.85 -0.45 -27.12
N CYS A 40 11.01 -1.40 -26.72
CA CYS A 40 10.08 -2.08 -27.63
C CYS A 40 9.06 -1.08 -28.19
N HIS A 41 8.46 -0.26 -27.33
CA HIS A 41 7.53 0.80 -27.73
C HIS A 41 8.18 1.82 -28.67
N ALA A 42 9.40 2.25 -28.39
CA ALA A 42 10.14 3.17 -29.25
C ALA A 42 10.40 2.60 -30.67
N GLN A 43 10.45 1.27 -30.79
CA GLN A 43 10.66 0.56 -32.06
C GLN A 43 9.34 0.11 -32.72
N GLY A 44 8.18 0.37 -32.09
CA GLY A 44 6.87 -0.08 -32.57
C GLY A 44 6.70 -1.61 -32.53
N ARG A 45 7.39 -2.29 -31.63
CA ARG A 45 7.32 -3.75 -31.44
C ARG A 45 6.71 -4.11 -30.09
N VAL A 46 6.14 -5.30 -30.01
CA VAL A 46 5.75 -5.92 -28.73
C VAL A 46 6.96 -6.62 -28.14
N GLY A 47 7.24 -6.38 -26.86
CA GLY A 47 8.36 -7.01 -26.16
C GLY A 47 8.10 -8.48 -25.87
N CYS A 48 9.16 -9.28 -25.80
CA CYS A 48 9.09 -10.66 -25.33
C CYS A 48 10.10 -10.90 -24.20
N TRP A 49 9.89 -11.94 -23.39
CA TRP A 49 10.77 -12.24 -22.24
C TRP A 49 12.22 -12.50 -22.63
N ALA A 50 12.49 -12.94 -23.86
CA ALA A 50 13.85 -13.11 -24.35
C ALA A 50 14.62 -11.79 -24.51
N ASP A 51 13.91 -10.65 -24.58
CA ASP A 51 14.50 -9.32 -24.66
C ASP A 51 14.84 -8.74 -23.28
N VAL A 52 14.25 -9.28 -22.21
CA VAL A 52 14.42 -8.79 -20.85
C VAL A 52 15.64 -9.47 -20.22
N ALA A 53 16.77 -8.77 -20.21
CA ALA A 53 17.96 -9.25 -19.51
C ALA A 53 17.69 -9.34 -18.00
N LEU A 54 18.26 -10.36 -17.34
CA LEU A 54 18.23 -10.55 -15.87
C LEU A 54 16.87 -10.94 -15.26
N VAL A 55 15.81 -11.07 -16.06
CA VAL A 55 14.48 -11.44 -15.58
C VAL A 55 14.07 -12.78 -16.17
N LEU A 56 13.69 -13.71 -15.29
CA LEU A 56 13.03 -14.95 -15.68
C LEU A 56 11.60 -14.87 -15.16
N PRO A 57 10.58 -14.83 -16.05
CA PRO A 57 9.21 -14.88 -15.59
C PRO A 57 8.97 -16.23 -14.92
N TRP A 58 8.33 -16.20 -13.76
CA TRP A 58 7.94 -17.41 -13.03
C TRP A 58 6.41 -17.48 -12.95
N GLN A 59 5.86 -18.68 -12.77
CA GLN A 59 4.43 -18.89 -12.60
C GLN A 59 3.82 -17.92 -11.57
N PRO A 60 2.66 -17.33 -11.89
CA PRO A 60 1.79 -17.61 -13.05
C PRO A 60 2.08 -16.79 -14.32
N HIS A 61 3.19 -16.04 -14.37
CA HIS A 61 3.41 -14.99 -15.37
C HIS A 61 4.19 -15.43 -16.62
N GLU A 62 4.58 -16.70 -16.70
CA GLU A 62 5.40 -17.28 -17.80
C GLU A 62 4.81 -17.11 -19.20
N HIS A 63 3.49 -16.99 -19.30
CA HIS A 63 2.77 -16.89 -20.58
C HIS A 63 2.29 -15.46 -20.89
N GLN A 64 2.48 -14.52 -19.97
CA GLN A 64 2.05 -13.13 -20.15
C GLN A 64 3.08 -12.35 -20.95
N LEU A 65 2.70 -11.21 -21.52
CA LEU A 65 3.69 -10.32 -22.13
C LEU A 65 4.44 -9.54 -21.04
N PRO A 66 5.70 -9.16 -21.29
CA PRO A 66 6.43 -8.26 -20.39
C PRO A 66 5.67 -6.96 -20.07
N GLU A 67 4.91 -6.41 -21.04
CA GLU A 67 4.10 -5.20 -20.80
C GLU A 67 2.96 -5.48 -19.81
N ASP A 68 2.23 -6.58 -19.97
CA ASP A 68 1.12 -6.94 -19.08
C ASP A 68 1.60 -7.11 -17.63
N VAL A 69 2.80 -7.68 -17.47
CA VAL A 69 3.40 -7.86 -16.14
C VAL A 69 3.90 -6.53 -15.58
N LEU A 70 4.45 -5.65 -16.41
CA LEU A 70 4.85 -4.32 -15.98
C LEU A 70 3.64 -3.50 -15.50
N ASP A 71 2.56 -3.49 -16.29
CA ASP A 71 1.31 -2.81 -15.95
C ASP A 71 0.73 -3.34 -14.64
N LEU A 72 0.75 -4.67 -14.45
CA LEU A 72 0.32 -5.28 -13.20
C LEU A 72 1.20 -4.84 -12.02
N ILE A 73 2.51 -4.78 -12.18
CA ILE A 73 3.43 -4.32 -11.12
C ILE A 73 3.09 -2.87 -10.75
N GLU A 74 2.89 -2.00 -11.74
CA GLU A 74 2.58 -0.58 -11.51
C GLU A 74 1.20 -0.40 -10.86
N GLU A 75 0.18 -1.12 -11.30
CA GLU A 75 -1.16 -1.12 -10.68
C GLU A 75 -1.09 -1.54 -9.20
N ARG A 76 -0.30 -2.58 -8.89
CA ARG A 76 -0.12 -3.06 -7.52
C ARG A 76 0.65 -2.05 -6.68
N ALA A 77 1.68 -1.43 -7.24
CA ALA A 77 2.44 -0.38 -6.56
C ALA A 77 1.55 0.82 -6.21
N ASP A 78 0.74 1.28 -7.15
CA ASP A 78 -0.24 2.36 -6.93
C ASP A 78 -1.26 1.98 -5.85
N THR A 79 -1.77 0.76 -5.87
CA THR A 79 -2.70 0.25 -4.85
C THR A 79 -2.05 0.25 -3.46
N ILE A 80 -0.80 -0.20 -3.36
CA ILE A 80 -0.03 -0.19 -2.12
C ILE A 80 0.16 1.24 -1.63
N GLU A 81 0.56 2.16 -2.51
CA GLU A 81 0.76 3.57 -2.16
C GLU A 81 -0.55 4.20 -1.65
N GLN A 82 -1.65 4.01 -2.36
CA GLN A 82 -2.97 4.51 -1.94
C GLN A 82 -3.38 3.95 -0.57
N THR A 83 -3.13 2.66 -0.34
CA THR A 83 -3.39 2.02 0.95
C THR A 83 -2.56 2.65 2.06
N PHE A 84 -1.26 2.87 1.86
CA PHE A 84 -0.41 3.55 2.83
C PHE A 84 -0.87 4.98 3.11
N ARG A 85 -1.22 5.74 2.07
CA ARG A 85 -1.78 7.09 2.23
C ARG A 85 -3.04 7.08 3.09
N GLN A 86 -3.96 6.14 2.85
CA GLN A 86 -5.17 6.01 3.64
C GLN A 86 -4.87 5.67 5.10
N VAL A 87 -3.96 4.74 5.36
CA VAL A 87 -3.52 4.39 6.72
C VAL A 87 -2.94 5.61 7.44
N LEU A 88 -2.09 6.40 6.77
CA LEU A 88 -1.52 7.61 7.35
C LEU A 88 -2.58 8.69 7.64
N LEU A 89 -3.57 8.84 6.76
CA LEU A 89 -4.69 9.76 6.99
C LEU A 89 -5.53 9.36 8.20
N LEU A 90 -5.79 8.06 8.37
CA LEU A 90 -6.51 7.51 9.52
C LEU A 90 -5.68 7.68 10.80
N ALA A 91 -4.38 7.39 10.76
CA ALA A 91 -3.48 7.62 11.89
C ALA A 91 -3.49 9.08 12.34
N LYS A 92 -3.40 10.02 11.38
CA LYS A 92 -3.50 11.46 11.62
C LYS A 92 -4.81 11.82 12.31
N GLU A 93 -5.93 11.28 11.84
CA GLU A 93 -7.25 11.53 12.44
C GLU A 93 -7.31 11.01 13.88
N GLY A 94 -6.78 9.80 14.14
CA GLY A 94 -6.65 9.27 15.49
C GLY A 94 -5.83 10.17 16.41
N ILE A 95 -4.71 10.73 15.92
CA ILE A 95 -3.87 11.65 16.69
C ILE A 95 -4.67 12.89 17.08
N VAL A 96 -5.41 13.46 16.13
CA VAL A 96 -6.25 14.64 16.39
C VAL A 96 -7.29 14.34 17.45
N GLN A 97 -7.99 13.20 17.35
CA GLN A 97 -9.02 12.81 18.31
C GLN A 97 -8.45 12.57 19.72
N GLU A 98 -7.36 11.83 19.84
CA GLU A 98 -6.72 11.59 21.14
C GLU A 98 -6.11 12.88 21.74
N THR A 99 -5.65 13.80 20.88
CA THR A 99 -5.22 15.14 21.30
C THR A 99 -6.40 15.94 21.87
N ILE A 100 -7.53 15.98 21.17
CA ILE A 100 -8.75 16.66 21.63
C ILE A 100 -9.23 16.06 22.96
N ALA A 101 -9.14 14.74 23.11
CA ALA A 101 -9.50 14.03 24.32
C ALA A 101 -8.49 14.18 25.47
N GLY A 102 -7.34 14.82 25.24
CA GLY A 102 -6.26 14.98 26.23
C GLY A 102 -5.63 13.66 26.66
N ARG A 103 -5.68 12.63 25.79
CA ARG A 103 -5.21 11.26 26.07
C ARG A 103 -3.89 10.91 25.41
N LEU A 104 -3.35 11.79 24.55
CA LEU A 104 -2.01 11.64 24.01
C LEU A 104 -1.00 11.77 25.16
N ASP A 105 -0.27 10.69 25.47
CA ASP A 105 0.93 10.77 26.28
C ASP A 105 2.15 11.08 25.40
N SER A 106 3.28 11.36 26.02
CA SER A 106 4.49 11.83 25.32
C SER A 106 5.31 10.72 24.65
N ASP A 107 4.92 9.45 24.78
CA ASP A 107 5.70 8.30 24.32
C ASP A 107 4.97 7.53 23.21
N MET A 108 4.96 8.13 22.02
CA MET A 108 4.30 7.58 20.84
C MET A 108 5.26 6.65 20.07
N ASN A 109 4.99 5.34 20.08
CA ASN A 109 5.71 4.33 19.31
C ASN A 109 4.81 3.63 18.25
N THR A 110 5.35 2.64 17.54
CA THR A 110 4.64 1.94 16.46
C THR A 110 3.38 1.17 16.91
N LEU A 111 3.27 0.80 18.19
CA LEU A 111 2.06 0.21 18.76
C LEU A 111 0.93 1.25 18.84
N ASP A 112 1.27 2.52 19.10
CA ASP A 112 0.30 3.61 19.16
C ASP A 112 -0.22 3.94 17.76
N MET A 113 0.61 3.83 16.71
CA MET A 113 0.16 4.02 15.32
C MET A 113 -1.01 3.09 14.94
N ALA A 114 -0.96 1.81 15.32
CA ALA A 114 -2.06 0.89 15.02
C ALA A 114 -3.35 1.26 15.77
N TYR A 115 -3.23 1.69 17.02
CA TYR A 115 -4.34 2.17 17.84
C TYR A 115 -4.94 3.47 17.28
N LEU A 116 -4.11 4.43 16.89
CA LEU A 116 -4.54 5.69 16.28
C LEU A 116 -5.25 5.48 14.95
N VAL A 117 -4.79 4.56 14.11
CA VAL A 117 -5.50 4.20 12.87
C VAL A 117 -6.91 3.68 13.19
N GLN A 118 -7.07 2.84 14.21
CA GLN A 118 -8.39 2.37 14.63
C GLN A 118 -9.30 3.51 15.11
N ILE A 119 -8.76 4.46 15.86
CA ILE A 119 -9.52 5.66 16.28
C ILE A 119 -9.92 6.49 15.08
N GLY A 120 -9.01 6.71 14.13
CA GLY A 120 -9.30 7.43 12.89
C GLY A 120 -10.44 6.79 12.10
N VAL A 121 -10.47 5.46 12.01
CA VAL A 121 -11.57 4.72 11.37
C VAL A 121 -12.90 4.98 12.08
N GLN A 122 -12.90 4.94 13.43
CA GLN A 122 -14.10 5.19 14.23
C GLN A 122 -14.59 6.64 14.09
N SER A 123 -13.66 7.61 14.03
CA SER A 123 -13.95 9.02 13.83
C SER A 123 -14.64 9.27 12.49
N GLN A 124 -14.06 8.77 11.39
CA GLN A 124 -14.65 8.90 10.05
C GLN A 124 -16.02 8.21 9.94
N ALA A 125 -16.18 7.05 10.58
CA ALA A 125 -17.47 6.35 10.61
C ALA A 125 -18.55 7.14 11.37
N ALA A 126 -18.19 7.82 12.47
CA ALA A 126 -19.10 8.68 13.21
C ALA A 126 -19.48 9.93 12.42
N GLU A 127 -18.52 10.58 11.75
CA GLU A 127 -18.77 11.75 10.90
C GLU A 127 -19.71 11.42 9.73
N ALA A 128 -19.49 10.31 9.04
CA ALA A 128 -20.33 9.86 7.93
C ALA A 128 -21.79 9.56 8.38
N GLN A 129 -21.99 9.05 9.59
CA GLN A 129 -23.33 8.82 10.15
C GLN A 129 -24.01 10.12 10.58
N THR A 130 -23.24 11.11 11.03
CA THR A 130 -23.74 12.42 11.46
C THR A 130 -24.17 13.26 10.24
N GLU A 131 -23.42 13.20 9.14
CA GLU A 131 -23.80 13.83 7.87
C GLU A 131 -25.02 13.18 7.21
N ALA A 132 -25.14 11.85 7.26
CA ALA A 132 -26.30 11.13 6.72
C ALA A 132 -27.60 11.37 7.52
N SER A 133 -27.50 11.81 8.79
CA SER A 133 -28.63 12.09 9.67
C SER A 133 -28.99 13.58 9.77
N ALA A 134 -28.30 14.47 9.05
CA ALA A 134 -28.55 15.91 9.12
C ALA A 134 -29.88 16.28 8.42
N PRO A 135 -30.84 16.95 9.09
CA PRO A 135 -32.09 17.37 8.46
C PRO A 135 -31.82 18.42 7.38
N ALA A 136 -32.49 18.28 6.23
CA ALA A 136 -32.43 19.24 5.12
C ALA A 136 -32.70 20.66 5.64
N ARG A 137 -31.71 21.55 5.53
CA ARG A 137 -31.86 22.96 5.90
C ARG A 137 -33.08 23.55 5.15
N PRO A 138 -34.04 24.18 5.86
CA PRO A 138 -35.09 24.92 5.17
C PRO A 138 -34.44 26.05 4.39
N ARG A 139 -34.68 26.05 3.07
CA ARG A 139 -34.37 27.19 2.21
C ARG A 139 -35.29 28.33 2.65
N PHE A 140 -34.73 29.33 3.31
CA PHE A 140 -35.35 30.65 3.43
C PHE A 140 -35.04 31.45 2.18
#